data_AF-A0A929IH89-F1
#
_entry.id   AF-A0A929IH89-F1
#
_cell.length_a   1.000
_cell.length_b   1.000
_cell.length_c   1.000
_cell.angle_alpha   90.00
_cell.angle_beta   90.00
_cell.angle_gamma   90.00
#
_symmetry.space_group_name_H-M   'P 1'
#
loop_
_entity.id
_entity.type
_entity.pdbx_description
1 polymer ?
#
loop_
_entity_poly.entity_id
_entity_poly.type
_entity_poly.pdbx_seq_one_letter_code
_entity_poly.pdbx_strand_id
1 'polypeptide(L)'
;MSLFERYLTVWVALCILAGIALGYLMPGLFQVIGAAEIAQVNLPVAVLIWAMIVPMLIKIDFGALARVREHWRGIGVTLFINWAVKPFSMAALGMLFIGYLFRPYLPAGEID
;
A
#
# COMPACT_ATOMS: atom_id res chain seq x y z
N MET A 1 -8.49 14.61 19.96
CA MET A 1 -8.34 14.55 18.50
C MET A 1 -7.54 15.76 18.07
N SER A 2 -6.24 15.55 17.81
CA SER A 2 -5.39 16.63 17.29
C SER A 2 -5.95 17.14 15.94
N LEU A 3 -5.67 18.38 15.56
CA LEU A 3 -6.08 18.91 14.25
C LEU A 3 -5.57 18.03 13.09
N PHE A 4 -4.42 17.39 13.29
CA PHE A 4 -3.84 16.43 12.35
C PHE A 4 -4.70 15.18 12.18
N GLU A 5 -5.07 14.50 13.27
CA GLU A 5 -5.95 13.31 13.23
C GLU A 5 -7.31 13.64 12.58
N ARG A 6 -7.86 14.81 12.90
CA ARG A 6 -9.17 15.23 12.39
C ARG A 6 -9.18 15.45 10.87
N TYR A 7 -8.09 15.98 10.32
CA TYR A 7 -7.97 16.31 8.90
C TYR A 7 -7.03 15.37 8.15
N LEU A 8 -6.76 14.18 8.68
CA LEU A 8 -5.80 13.22 8.11
C LEU A 8 -6.08 12.93 6.63
N THR A 9 -7.35 12.74 6.25
CA THR A 9 -7.74 12.51 4.85
C THR A 9 -7.37 13.68 3.94
N VAL A 10 -7.52 14.93 4.41
CA VAL A 10 -7.15 16.13 3.66
C VAL A 10 -5.64 16.21 3.50
N TRP A 11 -4.89 15.95 4.58
CA TRP A 11 -3.43 15.93 4.53
C TRP A 11 -2.91 14.85 3.59
N VAL A 12 -3.48 13.65 3.60
CA VAL A 12 -3.13 12.57 2.67
C VAL A 12 -3.41 12.99 1.22
N ALA A 13 -4.57 13.57 0.94
CA ALA A 13 -4.91 14.07 -0.40
C ALA A 13 -3.91 15.16 -0.87
N LEU A 14 -3.55 16.09 0.01
CA LEU A 14 -2.55 17.12 -0.29
C LEU A 14 -1.17 16.51 -0.56
N CYS A 15 -0.74 15.52 0.22
CA CYS A 15 0.53 14.81 -0.01
C CYS A 15 0.53 14.09 -1.36
N ILE A 16 -0.59 13.47 -1.76
CA ILE A 16 -0.72 12.82 -3.08
C ILE A 16 -0.58 13.85 -4.21
N LEU A 17 -1.33 14.96 -4.13
CA LEU A 17 -1.30 16.01 -5.15
C LEU A 17 0.09 16.66 -5.25
N ALA A 18 0.71 16.96 -4.10
CA ALA A 18 2.06 17.49 -4.04
C ALA A 18 3.07 16.49 -4.63
N GLY A 19 2.96 15.20 -4.31
CA GLY A 19 3.81 14.15 -4.87
C GLY A 19 3.72 14.05 -6.39
N ILE A 20 2.49 14.10 -6.96
CA ILE A 20 2.28 14.09 -8.41
C ILE A 20 2.90 15.34 -9.06
N ALA A 21 2.64 16.53 -8.49
CA ALA A 21 3.18 17.78 -9.01
C ALA A 21 4.72 17.80 -8.98
N LEU A 22 5.32 17.37 -7.88
CA LEU A 22 6.78 17.27 -7.75
C LEU A 22 7.37 16.23 -8.70
N GLY A 23 6.69 15.10 -8.93
CA GLY A 23 7.09 14.09 -9.90
C GLY A 23 7.12 14.64 -11.34
N TYR A 24 6.17 15.51 -11.69
CA TYR A 24 6.13 16.16 -13.01
C TYR A 24 7.19 17.28 -13.14
N LEU A 25 7.40 18.10 -12.10
CA LEU A 25 8.31 19.24 -12.14
C LEU A 25 9.79 18.83 -12.01
N MET A 26 10.09 17.73 -11.32
CA MET A 26 11.46 17.28 -11.04
C MET A 26 11.64 15.78 -11.36
N PRO A 27 11.39 15.34 -12.61
CA PRO A 27 11.40 13.91 -12.96
C PRO A 27 12.75 13.24 -12.70
N GLY A 28 13.87 13.95 -12.91
CA GLY A 28 15.22 13.42 -12.67
C GLY A 28 15.47 13.04 -11.21
N LEU A 29 14.95 13.82 -10.26
CA LEU A 29 15.09 13.51 -8.82
C LEU A 29 14.29 12.25 -8.46
N PHE A 30 13.06 12.14 -8.96
CA PHE A 30 12.21 10.96 -8.72
C PHE A 30 12.74 9.70 -9.42
N GLN A 31 13.39 9.83 -10.59
CA GLN A 31 14.08 8.72 -11.24
C GLN A 31 15.29 8.23 -10.44
N VAL A 32 16.09 9.12 -9.84
CA VAL A 32 17.20 8.71 -8.97
C VAL A 32 16.71 8.01 -7.72
N ILE A 33 15.62 8.51 -7.10
CA ILE A 33 14.98 7.87 -5.94
C ILE A 33 14.36 6.52 -6.33
N GLY A 34 13.76 6.43 -7.52
CA GLY A 34 13.22 5.21 -8.09
C GLY A 34 14.31 4.16 -8.37
N ALA A 35 15.42 4.60 -8.96
CA ALA A 35 16.58 3.78 -9.30
C ALA A 35 17.43 3.40 -8.08
N ALA A 36 17.18 3.99 -6.90
CA ALA A 36 17.72 3.54 -5.62
C ALA A 36 17.04 2.25 -5.16
N GLU A 37 17.05 1.23 -6.02
CA GLU A 37 16.52 -0.09 -5.77
C GLU A 37 17.62 -1.15 -5.82
N ILE A 38 17.46 -2.19 -5.00
CA ILE A 38 18.29 -3.40 -5.07
C ILE A 38 17.33 -4.56 -5.23
N ALA A 39 17.53 -5.40 -6.25
CA ALA A 39 16.67 -6.56 -6.53
C ALA A 39 15.17 -6.21 -6.62
N GLN A 40 14.83 -5.14 -7.35
CA GLN A 40 13.45 -4.64 -7.53
C GLN A 40 12.79 -4.11 -6.22
N VAL A 41 13.59 -3.84 -5.19
CA VAL A 41 13.12 -3.26 -3.93
C VAL A 41 13.65 -1.84 -3.78
N ASN A 42 12.76 -0.86 -3.85
CA ASN A 42 13.11 0.55 -3.63
C ASN A 42 13.55 0.78 -2.17
N LEU A 43 14.83 1.11 -1.97
CA LEU A 43 15.45 1.27 -0.65
C LEU A 43 14.79 2.39 0.17
N PRO A 44 14.59 3.61 -0.37
CA PRO A 44 13.85 4.67 0.34
C PRO A 44 12.48 4.22 0.85
N VAL A 45 11.69 3.59 -0.01
CA VAL A 45 10.35 3.10 0.36
C VAL A 45 10.45 1.99 1.41
N ALA A 46 11.39 1.07 1.27
CA ALA A 46 11.61 0.00 2.24
C ALA A 46 11.92 0.54 3.64
N VAL A 47 12.78 1.56 3.75
CA VAL A 47 13.10 2.22 5.03
C VAL A 47 11.85 2.85 5.66
N LEU A 48 11.03 3.54 4.86
CA LEU A 48 9.78 4.15 5.34
C LEU A 48 8.77 3.10 5.83
N ILE A 49 8.63 1.98 5.11
CA ILE A 49 7.76 0.87 5.51
C ILE A 49 8.28 0.26 6.82
N TRP A 50 9.58 0.03 6.96
CA TRP A 50 10.16 -0.48 8.21
C TRP A 50 9.96 0.47 9.38
N ALA A 51 10.13 1.78 9.17
CA ALA A 51 9.86 2.79 10.19
C ALA A 51 8.40 2.76 10.68
N MET A 52 7.45 2.37 9.82
CA MET A 52 6.04 2.16 10.18
C MET A 52 5.78 0.82 10.88
N ILE A 53 6.44 -0.26 10.44
CA ILE A 53 6.22 -1.62 10.96
C ILE A 53 6.86 -1.79 12.35
N VAL A 54 8.07 -1.28 12.58
CA VAL A 54 8.83 -1.51 13.83
C VAL A 54 8.05 -1.09 15.09
N PRO A 55 7.45 0.11 15.17
CA PRO A 55 6.66 0.51 16.34
C PRO A 55 5.44 -0.37 16.57
N MET A 56 4.85 -0.93 15.51
CA MET A 56 3.72 -1.85 15.61
C MET A 56 4.16 -3.20 16.18
N LEU A 57 5.30 -3.72 15.72
CA LEU A 57 5.86 -4.99 16.20
C LEU A 57 6.25 -4.96 17.68
N ILE A 58 6.87 -3.87 18.14
CA ILE A 58 7.28 -3.72 19.55
C ILE A 58 6.08 -3.70 20.50
N LYS A 59 4.89 -3.30 20.01
CA LYS A 59 3.65 -3.27 20.79
C LYS A 59 2.95 -4.63 20.90
N ILE A 60 3.44 -5.67 20.23
CA ILE A 60 2.83 -6.99 20.26
C ILE A 60 3.10 -7.66 21.61
N ASP A 61 2.04 -7.98 22.33
CA ASP A 61 2.10 -8.78 23.55
C ASP A 61 1.96 -10.28 23.21
N PHE A 62 3.03 -11.05 23.41
CA PHE A 62 3.05 -12.49 23.17
C PHE A 62 2.09 -13.27 24.09
N GLY A 63 1.74 -12.74 25.26
CA GLY A 63 0.73 -13.34 26.14
C GLY A 63 -0.69 -13.27 25.57
N ALA A 64 -1.00 -12.22 24.79
CA ALA A 64 -2.26 -12.11 24.07
C ALA A 64 -2.34 -13.09 22.88
N LEU A 65 -1.20 -13.51 22.32
CA LEU A 65 -1.13 -14.46 21.21
C LEU A 65 -1.69 -15.83 21.59
N ALA A 66 -1.55 -16.27 22.85
CA ALA A 66 -2.11 -17.53 23.33
C ALA A 66 -3.66 -17.54 23.31
N ARG A 67 -4.29 -16.38 23.49
CA ARG A 67 -5.75 -16.21 23.47
C ARG A 67 -6.37 -16.18 22.07
N VAL A 68 -5.55 -16.12 21.01
CA VAL A 68 -5.99 -16.19 19.60
C VAL A 68 -6.84 -17.44 19.34
N ARG A 69 -6.52 -18.57 19.99
CA ARG A 69 -7.28 -19.82 19.82
C ARG A 69 -8.71 -19.72 20.33
N GLU A 70 -8.96 -18.91 21.36
CA GLU A 70 -10.32 -18.68 21.89
C GLU A 70 -11.19 -17.92 20.89
N HIS A 71 -10.59 -17.15 19.97
CA HIS A 71 -11.29 -16.31 18.99
C HIS A 71 -11.02 -16.76 17.54
N TRP A 72 -10.74 -18.06 17.35
CA TRP A 72 -10.34 -18.63 16.06
C TRP A 72 -11.32 -18.37 14.92
N ARG A 73 -12.64 -18.29 15.19
CA ARG A 73 -13.65 -18.00 14.16
C ARG A 73 -13.50 -16.58 13.62
N GLY A 74 -13.37 -15.58 14.50
CA GLY A 74 -13.22 -14.18 14.10
C GLY A 74 -11.89 -13.92 13.38
N ILE A 75 -10.82 -14.55 13.88
CA ILE A 75 -9.48 -14.45 13.29
C ILE A 75 -9.44 -15.16 11.94
N GLY A 76 -10.07 -16.34 11.83
CA GLY A 76 -10.18 -17.07 10.57
C GLY A 76 -10.93 -16.28 9.49
N VAL A 77 -12.05 -15.64 9.84
CA VAL A 77 -12.76 -14.75 8.90
C VAL A 77 -11.89 -13.56 8.49
N THR A 78 -11.22 -12.91 9.45
CA THR A 78 -10.34 -11.77 9.15
C THR A 78 -9.18 -12.17 8.24
N LEU A 79 -8.56 -13.33 8.50
CA LEU A 79 -7.47 -13.86 7.68
C LEU A 79 -7.97 -14.21 6.28
N PHE A 80 -9.10 -14.88 6.17
CA PHE A 80 -9.72 -15.23 4.89
C PHE A 80 -10.04 -13.97 4.07
N ILE A 81 -10.65 -12.95 4.67
CA ILE A 81 -10.92 -11.70 3.97
C ILE A 81 -9.60 -11.03 3.55
N ASN A 82 -8.60 -10.98 4.42
CA ASN A 82 -7.36 -10.27 4.14
C ASN A 82 -6.48 -10.98 3.10
N TRP A 83 -6.43 -12.31 3.12
CA TRP A 83 -5.53 -13.10 2.27
C TRP A 83 -6.21 -13.72 1.04
N ALA A 84 -7.52 -13.99 1.09
CA ALA A 84 -8.25 -14.51 -0.06
C ALA A 84 -9.11 -13.41 -0.70
N VAL A 85 -9.95 -12.70 0.05
CA VAL A 85 -10.88 -11.75 -0.60
C VAL A 85 -10.14 -10.55 -1.15
N LYS A 86 -9.26 -9.90 -0.37
CA LYS A 86 -8.58 -8.67 -0.81
C LYS A 86 -7.68 -8.86 -2.04
N PRO A 87 -6.75 -9.85 -2.11
CA PRO A 87 -5.84 -9.96 -3.24
C PRO A 87 -6.58 -10.33 -4.53
N PHE A 88 -7.55 -11.22 -4.44
CA PHE A 88 -8.34 -11.63 -5.60
C PHE A 88 -9.31 -10.54 -6.05
N SER A 89 -9.89 -9.77 -5.12
CA SER A 89 -10.67 -8.57 -5.48
C SER A 89 -9.80 -7.53 -6.19
N MET A 90 -8.57 -7.28 -5.70
CA MET A 90 -7.64 -6.36 -6.36
C MET A 90 -7.27 -6.84 -7.76
N ALA A 91 -6.95 -8.14 -7.93
CA ALA A 91 -6.66 -8.73 -9.23
C ALA A 91 -7.87 -8.68 -10.17
N ALA A 92 -9.07 -9.01 -9.68
CA ALA A 92 -10.30 -8.97 -10.46
C ALA A 92 -10.64 -7.55 -10.93
N LEU A 93 -10.50 -6.55 -10.04
CA LEU A 93 -10.67 -5.15 -10.40
C LEU A 93 -9.61 -4.70 -11.40
N GLY A 94 -8.34 -5.07 -11.20
CA GLY A 94 -7.27 -4.81 -12.16
C GLY A 94 -7.57 -5.40 -13.54
N MET A 95 -7.98 -6.67 -13.59
CA MET A 95 -8.38 -7.35 -14.82
C MET A 95 -9.57 -6.66 -15.51
N LEU A 96 -10.61 -6.30 -14.74
CA LEU A 96 -11.80 -5.63 -15.28
C LEU A 96 -11.46 -4.26 -15.86
N PHE A 97 -10.76 -3.43 -15.09
CA PHE A 97 -10.49 -2.05 -15.46
C PHE A 97 -9.37 -1.94 -16.49
N ILE A 98 -8.21 -2.57 -16.26
CA ILE A 98 -7.05 -2.47 -17.17
C ILE A 98 -7.23 -3.40 -18.37
N GLY A 99 -7.67 -4.64 -18.13
CA GLY A 99 -7.76 -5.67 -19.16
C GLY A 99 -8.99 -5.59 -20.08
N TYR A 100 -10.10 -5.00 -19.64
CA TYR A 100 -11.32 -4.90 -20.45
C TYR A 100 -11.79 -3.46 -20.68
N LEU A 101 -12.08 -2.72 -19.60
CA LEU A 101 -12.77 -1.43 -19.71
C LEU A 101 -11.87 -0.34 -20.34
N PHE A 102 -10.63 -0.23 -19.88
CA PHE A 102 -9.69 0.80 -20.31
C PHE A 102 -8.67 0.31 -21.33
N ARG A 103 -8.69 -0.97 -21.70
CA ARG A 103 -7.78 -1.53 -22.71
C ARG A 103 -7.70 -0.71 -24.01
N PRO A 104 -8.80 -0.16 -24.57
CA PRO A 104 -8.71 0.68 -25.78
C PRO A 104 -8.03 2.04 -25.57
N TYR A 105 -7.94 2.51 -24.32
CA TYR A 105 -7.36 3.81 -23.95
C TYR A 105 -5.92 3.68 -23.43
N LEU A 106 -5.43 2.46 -23.22
CA LEU A 106 -4.08 2.21 -22.72
C LEU A 106 -3.08 2.11 -23.89
N PRO A 107 -1.86 2.65 -23.73
CA PRO A 107 -0.79 2.48 -24.72
C PRO A 107 -0.47 0.99 -24.91
N ALA A 108 -0.24 0.56 -26.14
CA ALA A 108 -0.02 -0.86 -26.46
C ALA A 108 1.17 -1.52 -25.72
N GLY A 109 2.11 -0.73 -25.19
CA GLY A 109 3.25 -1.21 -24.41
C GLY A 109 2.98 -1.46 -22.92
N GLU A 110 1.77 -1.17 -22.42
CA GLU A 110 1.39 -1.35 -21.01
C GLU A 110 0.21 -2.32 -20.81
N ILE A 111 -0.13 -3.11 -21.83
CA ILE A 111 -1.29 -4.01 -21.84
C ILE A 111 -0.91 -5.46 -21.50
N ASP A 112 0.38 -5.79 -21.41
CA ASP A 112 0.91 -7.15 -21.18
C ASP A 112 1.62 -7.31 -19.83
#